data_AF-A0A8D0UAC3-F1
#
_entry.id   AF-A0A8D0UAC3-F1
#
_cell.length_a   1.000
_cell.length_b   1.000
_cell.length_c   1.000
_cell.angle_alpha   90.00
_cell.angle_beta   90.00
_cell.angle_gamma   90.00
#
_symmetry.space_group_name_H-M   'P 1'
#
loop_
_entity.id
_entity.type
_entity.pdbx_description
1 polymer ?
#
loop_
_entity_poly.entity_id
_entity_poly.type
_entity_poly.pdbx_seq_one_letter_code
_entity_poly.pdbx_strand_id
1 'polypeptide(L)'
;LFFRVHRESDLFFLDLQTLRSGDEGWLVLDVTAASDRWLLNRSKDLGLRLYVETDDGRSVDPGLAGLLGRQAPRSKQPFVVTFFRASPGPVRAPRAVRPLRRRPPKRSNELPPPNKLPGIFGEPGARGWGDWHPPGSGWGSGGQ
;
A
#
# COMPACT_ATOMS: atom_id res chain seq x y z
N LEU A 1 37.31 1.20 0.25
CA LEU A 1 35.93 1.10 0.74
C LEU A 1 35.76 -0.25 1.46
N PHE A 2 35.16 -0.24 2.65
CA PHE A 2 34.93 -1.43 3.45
C PHE A 2 33.46 -1.57 3.84
N PHE A 3 32.99 -2.80 3.96
CA PHE A 3 31.68 -3.17 4.46
C PHE A 3 31.75 -3.55 5.94
N ARG A 4 30.83 -3.04 6.76
CA ARG A 4 30.76 -3.34 8.21
C ARG A 4 29.56 -4.19 8.56
N VAL A 5 29.76 -5.28 9.30
CA VAL A 5 28.69 -6.14 9.84
C VAL A 5 28.55 -5.96 11.36
N HIS A 6 27.30 -5.91 11.87
CA HIS A 6 26.94 -5.60 13.27
C HIS A 6 27.64 -6.46 14.35
N ARG A 7 28.18 -7.64 14.03
CA ARG A 7 29.02 -8.36 14.99
C ARG A 7 30.43 -7.76 14.94
N GLU A 8 30.68 -6.84 15.87
CA GLU A 8 32.01 -6.45 16.36
C GLU A 8 33.03 -6.12 15.26
N SER A 9 32.92 -4.94 14.66
CA SER A 9 34.01 -4.32 13.88
C SER A 9 34.52 -5.08 12.64
N ASP A 10 33.89 -6.17 12.22
CA ASP A 10 34.27 -6.89 11.00
C ASP A 10 34.12 -5.98 9.77
N LEU A 11 35.28 -5.60 9.21
CA LEU A 11 35.40 -4.83 7.98
C LEU A 11 35.79 -5.77 6.83
N PHE A 12 34.97 -5.81 5.78
CA PHE A 12 35.28 -6.54 4.57
C PHE A 12 35.69 -5.55 3.49
N PHE A 13 36.85 -5.78 2.88
CA PHE A 13 37.27 -4.99 1.73
C PHE A 13 36.26 -5.14 0.60
N LEU A 14 35.83 -4.02 0.04
CA LEU A 14 34.92 -3.99 -1.11
C LEU A 14 35.64 -3.53 -2.37
N ASP A 15 36.31 -2.38 -2.27
CA ASP A 15 36.90 -1.73 -3.43
C ASP A 15 38.04 -0.79 -3.01
N LEU A 16 39.02 -0.59 -3.90
CA LEU A 16 40.15 0.33 -3.74
C LEU A 16 40.25 1.19 -4.99
N GLN A 17 40.26 2.51 -4.78
CA GLN A 17 40.41 3.47 -5.85
C GLN A 17 41.55 4.43 -5.51
N THR A 18 42.52 4.54 -6.42
CA THR A 18 43.61 5.50 -6.32
C THR A 18 43.19 6.79 -7.00
N LEU A 19 43.30 7.90 -6.28
CA LEU A 19 42.97 9.24 -6.78
C LEU A 19 44.25 10.06 -6.92
N ARG A 20 44.28 10.95 -7.90
CA ARG A 20 45.35 11.92 -8.13
C ARG A 20 44.94 13.29 -7.62
N SER A 21 45.94 14.11 -7.31
CA SER A 21 45.72 15.51 -6.97
C SER A 21 45.07 16.23 -8.15
N GLY A 22 43.90 16.83 -7.93
CA GLY A 22 43.09 17.49 -8.96
C GLY A 22 41.98 16.63 -9.56
N ASP A 23 41.82 15.37 -9.13
CA ASP A 23 40.66 14.56 -9.52
C ASP A 23 39.40 15.13 -8.85
N GLU A 24 38.53 15.75 -9.64
CA GLU A 24 37.25 16.30 -9.20
C GLU A 24 36.09 15.49 -9.79
N GLY A 25 35.04 15.28 -9.00
CA GLY A 25 33.80 14.66 -9.48
C GLY A 25 33.26 13.56 -8.58
N TRP A 26 32.43 12.70 -9.17
CA TRP A 26 31.84 11.55 -8.48
C TRP A 26 32.77 10.35 -8.53
N LEU A 27 33.04 9.77 -7.36
CA LEU A 27 33.70 8.49 -7.25
C LEU A 27 32.70 7.36 -7.49
N VAL A 28 33.08 6.40 -8.31
CA VAL A 28 32.32 5.16 -8.54
C VAL A 28 33.02 4.04 -7.81
N LEU A 29 32.31 3.38 -6.90
CA LEU A 29 32.85 2.30 -6.07
C LEU A 29 31.95 1.07 -6.20
N ASP A 30 32.55 -0.10 -6.36
CA ASP A 30 31.80 -1.36 -6.42
C ASP A 30 31.35 -1.80 -5.02
N VAL A 31 30.02 -1.87 -4.81
CA VAL A 31 29.38 -2.34 -3.58
C VAL A 31 28.56 -3.62 -3.79
N THR A 32 28.79 -4.33 -4.90
CA THR A 32 28.04 -5.55 -5.24
C THR A 32 28.20 -6.62 -4.16
N ALA A 33 29.43 -6.85 -3.70
CA ALA A 33 29.70 -7.83 -2.63
C ALA A 33 29.02 -7.46 -1.29
N ALA A 34 28.81 -6.17 -1.01
CA ALA A 34 28.06 -5.72 0.15
C ALA A 34 26.55 -5.96 -0.01
N SER A 35 26.03 -5.78 -1.22
CA SER A 35 24.61 -5.91 -1.56
C SER A 35 24.07 -7.32 -1.31
N ASP A 36 24.82 -8.34 -1.72
CA ASP A 36 24.46 -9.74 -1.46
C ASP A 36 24.35 -10.02 0.05
N ARG A 37 25.29 -9.47 0.83
CA ARG A 37 25.35 -9.70 2.27
C ARG A 37 24.29 -8.96 3.05
N TRP A 38 23.89 -7.77 2.59
CA TRP A 38 22.69 -7.07 3.07
C TRP A 38 21.43 -7.89 2.83
N LEU A 39 21.27 -8.45 1.63
CA LEU A 39 20.09 -9.24 1.28
C LEU A 39 19.93 -10.48 2.17
N LEU A 40 21.05 -11.13 2.49
CA LEU A 40 21.10 -12.29 3.38
C LEU A 40 20.88 -11.94 4.86
N ASN A 41 21.16 -10.71 5.30
CA ASN A 41 21.14 -10.31 6.70
C ASN A 41 20.24 -9.08 6.96
N ARG A 42 18.95 -9.18 6.60
CA ARG A 42 17.98 -8.07 6.75
C ARG A 42 17.72 -7.59 8.18
N SER A 43 18.10 -8.36 9.20
CA SER A 43 17.87 -8.04 10.62
C SER A 43 19.03 -7.32 11.30
N LYS A 44 20.12 -7.01 10.59
CA LYS A 44 21.32 -6.40 11.16
C LYS A 44 21.58 -5.03 10.56
N ASP A 45 22.02 -4.10 11.40
CA ASP A 45 22.55 -2.81 10.95
C ASP A 45 23.91 -3.02 10.28
N LEU A 46 23.92 -3.09 8.94
CA LEU A 46 25.16 -3.11 8.16
C LEU A 46 25.36 -1.76 7.49
N GLY A 47 26.62 -1.39 7.26
CA GLY A 47 26.96 -0.08 6.69
C GLY A 47 28.24 -0.12 5.87
N LEU A 48 28.51 0.98 5.18
CA LEU A 48 29.73 1.20 4.42
C LEU A 48 30.64 2.15 5.18
N ARG A 49 31.95 1.88 5.14
CA ARG A 49 33.00 2.74 5.69
C ARG A 49 34.03 3.03 4.60
N LEU A 50 34.24 4.30 4.32
CA LEU A 50 35.31 4.74 3.44
C LEU A 50 36.59 4.97 4.25
N TYR A 51 37.71 4.62 3.66
CA TYR A 51 39.03 4.83 4.21
C TYR A 51 39.89 5.45 3.11
N VAL A 52 40.63 6.49 3.47
CA VAL A 52 41.54 7.19 2.56
C VAL A 52 42.92 7.11 3.16
N GLU A 53 43.88 6.71 2.33
CA GLU A 53 45.29 6.68 2.68
C GLU A 53 46.07 7.56 1.71
N THR A 54 47.12 8.18 2.22
CA THR A 54 48.16 8.79 1.40
C THR A 54 49.09 7.72 0.84
N ASP A 55 49.89 8.09 -0.16
CA ASP A 55 50.98 7.28 -0.69
C ASP A 55 51.97 6.80 0.39
N ASP A 56 52.20 7.62 1.41
CA ASP A 56 53.00 7.28 2.60
C ASP A 56 52.29 6.28 3.56
N GLY A 57 51.11 5.78 3.21
CA GLY A 57 50.33 4.83 4.02
C GLY A 57 49.66 5.46 5.25
N ARG A 58 49.54 6.79 5.30
CA ARG A 58 48.84 7.45 6.41
C ARG A 58 47.36 7.57 6.13
N SER A 59 46.55 7.14 7.10
CA SER A 59 45.12 7.40 7.14
C SER A 59 44.81 8.89 7.11
N VAL A 60 43.86 9.29 6.29
CA VAL A 60 43.31 10.65 6.27
C VAL A 60 41.80 10.59 6.39
N ASP A 61 41.21 11.58 7.06
CA ASP A 61 39.76 11.74 7.06
C ASP A 61 39.27 12.03 5.63
N PRO A 62 38.27 11.29 5.12
CA PRO A 62 37.76 11.52 3.78
C PRO A 62 37.32 12.97 3.50
N GLY A 63 36.79 13.67 4.51
CA GLY A 63 36.39 15.07 4.37
C GLY A 63 37.58 16.01 4.17
N LEU A 64 38.70 15.75 4.84
CA LEU A 64 39.96 16.47 4.62
C LEU A 64 40.60 16.15 3.26
N ALA A 65 40.33 14.97 2.71
CA ALA A 65 40.72 14.60 1.36
C ALA A 65 39.79 15.19 0.27
N GLY A 66 38.83 16.04 0.64
CA GLY A 66 37.88 16.67 -0.28
C GLY A 66 36.65 15.83 -0.62
N LEU A 67 36.48 14.66 0.01
CA LEU A 67 35.34 13.79 -0.24
C LEU A 67 34.11 14.23 0.56
N LEU A 68 33.01 14.39 -0.16
CA LEU A 68 31.75 14.87 0.40
C LEU A 68 30.89 13.70 0.89
N GLY A 69 30.60 13.70 2.20
CA GLY A 69 29.75 12.72 2.85
C GLY A 69 28.27 13.15 2.96
N ARG A 70 27.57 12.55 3.93
CA ARG A 70 26.14 12.83 4.19
C ARG A 70 25.85 14.28 4.60
N GLN A 71 26.83 14.98 5.13
CA GLN A 71 26.74 16.37 5.56
C GLN A 71 26.81 17.37 4.40
N ALA A 72 27.13 16.91 3.19
CA ALA A 72 27.19 17.75 2.00
C ALA A 72 25.79 18.23 1.56
N PRO A 73 25.70 19.27 0.71
CA PRO A 73 24.46 19.66 0.06
C PRO A 73 23.77 18.47 -0.60
N ARG A 74 22.43 18.41 -0.56
CA ARG A 74 21.66 17.23 -0.97
C ARG A 74 22.00 16.70 -2.37
N SER A 75 22.33 17.58 -3.32
CA SER A 75 22.73 17.22 -4.69
C SER A 75 24.12 16.60 -4.80
N LYS A 76 24.95 16.69 -3.76
CA LYS A 76 26.32 16.15 -3.67
C LYS A 76 26.46 15.03 -2.63
N GLN A 77 25.35 14.58 -2.06
CA GLN A 77 25.37 13.45 -1.11
C GLN A 77 25.58 12.13 -1.85
N PRO A 78 26.33 11.18 -1.25
CA PRO A 78 26.54 9.87 -1.86
C PRO A 78 25.22 9.09 -1.98
N PHE A 79 25.09 8.36 -3.09
CA PHE A 79 23.95 7.49 -3.36
C PHE A 79 24.43 6.14 -3.90
N VAL A 80 23.57 5.12 -3.79
CA VAL A 80 23.84 3.79 -4.32
C VAL A 80 22.93 3.55 -5.52
N VAL A 81 23.51 3.02 -6.59
CA VAL A 81 22.78 2.56 -7.77
C VAL A 81 22.86 1.05 -7.81
N THR A 82 21.72 0.39 -7.99
CA THR A 82 21.65 -1.06 -8.13
C THR A 82 20.91 -1.42 -9.40
N PHE A 83 21.40 -2.45 -10.09
CA PHE A 83 20.76 -3.02 -11.26
C PHE A 83 20.33 -4.43 -10.89
N PHE A 84 19.06 -4.74 -11.11
CA PHE A 84 18.53 -6.08 -10.89
C PHE A 84 18.00 -6.62 -12.21
N ARG A 85 18.26 -7.90 -12.46
CA ARG A 85 17.53 -8.61 -13.50
C ARG A 85 16.13 -8.87 -12.98
N ALA A 86 15.12 -8.36 -13.70
CA ALA A 86 13.75 -8.78 -13.44
C ALA A 86 13.68 -10.30 -13.62
N SER A 87 13.41 -11.02 -12.53
CA SER A 87 13.00 -12.41 -12.67
C SER A 87 11.63 -12.41 -13.35
N PRO A 88 11.37 -13.30 -14.33
CA PRO A 88 10.01 -13.64 -14.69
C PRO A 88 9.41 -14.35 -13.46
N GLY A 89 8.99 -13.56 -12.47
CA GLY A 89 8.23 -14.07 -11.34
C GLY A 89 6.94 -14.70 -11.86
N PRO A 90 6.32 -15.63 -11.11
CA PRO A 90 5.01 -16.14 -11.48
C PRO A 90 4.11 -14.94 -11.69
N VAL A 91 3.56 -14.81 -12.90
CA VAL A 91 2.50 -13.83 -13.19
C VAL A 91 1.52 -13.98 -12.06
N ARG A 92 1.42 -12.97 -11.17
CA ARG A 92 0.36 -12.95 -10.18
C ARG A 92 -0.91 -13.08 -11.00
N ALA A 93 -1.56 -14.26 -10.93
CA ALA A 93 -2.85 -14.45 -11.57
C ALA A 93 -3.67 -13.22 -11.18
N PRO A 94 -4.24 -12.49 -12.15
CA PRO A 94 -5.11 -11.36 -11.83
C PRO A 94 -6.06 -11.90 -10.78
N ARG A 95 -6.02 -11.36 -9.55
CA ARG A 95 -6.99 -11.74 -8.54
C ARG A 95 -8.32 -11.52 -9.22
N ALA A 96 -9.07 -12.59 -9.46
CA ALA A 96 -10.33 -12.53 -10.18
C ALA A 96 -11.06 -11.31 -9.63
N VAL A 97 -11.24 -10.30 -10.47
CA VAL A 97 -12.05 -9.14 -10.13
C VAL A 97 -13.36 -9.79 -9.77
N ARG A 98 -13.70 -9.79 -8.47
CA ARG A 98 -14.96 -10.39 -8.00
C ARG A 98 -16.01 -9.87 -8.96
N PRO A 99 -16.74 -10.73 -9.69
CA PRO A 99 -17.80 -10.25 -10.54
C PRO A 99 -18.68 -9.39 -9.65
N LEU A 100 -18.75 -8.09 -9.95
CA LEU A 100 -19.63 -7.19 -9.23
C LEU A 100 -21.00 -7.84 -9.37
N ARG A 101 -21.50 -8.43 -8.27
CA ARG A 101 -22.79 -9.11 -8.21
C ARG A 101 -23.77 -8.17 -8.89
N ARG A 102 -24.22 -8.55 -10.09
CA ARG A 102 -25.20 -7.78 -10.85
C ARG A 102 -26.40 -7.65 -9.94
N ARG A 103 -26.59 -6.43 -9.43
CA ARG A 103 -27.75 -6.04 -8.65
C ARG A 103 -28.98 -6.44 -9.47
N PRO A 104 -30.02 -7.05 -8.88
CA PRO A 104 -31.21 -7.41 -9.64
C PRO A 104 -31.73 -6.16 -10.35
N PRO A 105 -32.13 -6.25 -11.63
CA PRO A 105 -32.77 -5.11 -12.28
C PRO A 105 -33.95 -4.67 -11.41
N LYS A 106 -33.99 -3.37 -11.10
CA LYS A 106 -35.13 -2.74 -10.44
C LYS A 106 -36.38 -3.16 -11.21
N ARG A 107 -37.37 -3.69 -10.50
CA ARG A 107 -38.73 -3.89 -11.03
C ARG A 107 -39.15 -2.60 -11.73
N SER A 108 -39.78 -2.80 -12.88
CA SER A 108 -40.44 -1.78 -13.69
C SER A 108 -41.17 -0.76 -12.83
N ASN A 109 -41.18 0.48 -13.30
CA ASN A 109 -42.13 1.51 -12.88
C ASN A 109 -43.54 0.91 -12.90
N GLU A 110 -44.05 0.51 -11.76
CA GLU A 110 -45.48 0.37 -11.52
C GLU A 110 -45.83 1.42 -10.49
N LEU A 111 -46.79 2.28 -10.88
CA LEU A 111 -47.36 3.31 -10.02
C LEU A 111 -47.89 2.65 -8.75
N PRO A 112 -47.81 3.32 -7.59
CA PRO A 112 -48.42 2.78 -6.38
C PRO A 112 -49.91 2.49 -6.65
N PRO A 113 -50.43 1.34 -6.24
CA PRO A 113 -51.86 1.07 -6.38
C PRO A 113 -52.64 2.17 -5.64
N PRO A 114 -53.74 2.67 -6.21
CA PRO A 114 -54.48 3.75 -5.60
C PRO A 114 -55.00 3.28 -4.24
N ASN A 115 -54.79 4.12 -3.21
CA ASN A 115 -55.35 3.95 -1.87
C ASN A 115 -56.85 3.68 -1.96
N LYS A 116 -57.27 2.41 -1.81
CA LYS A 116 -58.67 2.06 -1.59
C LYS A 116 -58.94 2.25 -0.11
N LEU A 117 -59.51 3.41 0.21
CA LEU A 117 -60.09 3.72 1.51
C LEU A 117 -61.19 2.70 1.85
N PRO A 118 -61.43 2.43 3.15
CA PRO A 118 -62.43 1.46 3.58
C PRO A 118 -63.82 1.89 3.09
N GLY A 119 -64.59 0.92 2.57
CA GLY A 119 -65.78 1.16 1.75
C GLY A 119 -66.93 1.90 2.42
N ILE A 120 -67.81 2.52 1.62
CA ILE A 120 -68.99 3.25 2.12
C ILE A 120 -70.16 3.41 1.08
N PHE A 121 -70.11 2.89 -0.16
CA PHE A 121 -71.30 2.95 -1.05
C PHE A 121 -71.63 1.60 -1.71
N GLY A 122 -72.92 1.25 -1.70
CA GLY A 122 -73.43 -0.12 -1.78
C GLY A 122 -74.17 -0.53 -3.06
N GLU A 123 -74.38 -1.86 -3.12
CA GLU A 123 -75.47 -2.65 -3.76
C GLU A 123 -75.80 -2.50 -5.27
N PRO A 124 -76.53 -3.46 -5.90
CA PRO A 124 -76.91 -4.83 -5.47
C PRO A 124 -76.52 -5.92 -6.50
N GLY A 125 -76.30 -7.16 -6.08
CA GLY A 125 -75.96 -8.22 -7.04
C GLY A 125 -75.74 -9.62 -6.49
N ALA A 126 -76.77 -10.17 -5.85
CA ALA A 126 -77.09 -11.60 -5.80
C ALA A 126 -76.12 -12.60 -5.11
N ARG A 127 -76.64 -13.14 -4.00
CA ARG A 127 -76.52 -14.53 -3.51
C ARG A 127 -75.22 -14.92 -2.80
N GLY A 128 -75.12 -14.49 -1.55
CA GLY A 128 -74.53 -15.31 -0.48
C GLY A 128 -75.54 -16.33 0.04
N TRP A 129 -75.12 -17.58 0.15
CA TRP A 129 -75.73 -18.61 1.02
C TRP A 129 -74.86 -18.72 2.27
N GLY A 130 -75.48 -18.88 3.44
CA GLY A 130 -74.81 -19.37 4.65
C GLY A 130 -74.59 -18.36 5.77
N ASP A 131 -75.68 -17.81 6.29
CA ASP A 131 -76.07 -17.86 7.71
C ASP A 131 -74.93 -17.83 8.78
N TRP A 132 -74.77 -16.71 9.50
CA TRP A 132 -74.32 -16.68 10.91
C TRP A 132 -74.76 -15.36 11.60
N HIS A 133 -75.42 -15.49 12.75
CA HIS A 133 -76.08 -14.42 13.54
C HIS A 133 -75.12 -13.54 14.37
N PRO A 134 -75.46 -12.26 14.69
CA PRO A 134 -74.69 -11.39 15.58
C PRO A 134 -75.29 -11.32 16.99
N PRO A 135 -74.51 -10.84 17.98
CA PRO A 135 -75.09 -10.15 19.13
C PRO A 135 -74.62 -8.70 19.23
N GLY A 136 -75.56 -7.83 19.60
CA GLY A 136 -75.31 -6.86 20.67
C GLY A 136 -75.06 -5.41 20.27
N SER A 137 -76.17 -4.68 20.16
CA SER A 137 -76.35 -3.22 20.16
C SER A 137 -75.86 -2.48 21.42
N GLY A 138 -75.58 -1.18 21.29
CA GLY A 138 -75.52 -0.23 22.42
C GLY A 138 -74.62 0.99 22.18
N TRP A 139 -74.99 1.92 21.29
CA TRP A 139 -75.58 3.25 21.58
C TRP A 139 -74.70 4.24 22.38
N GLY A 140 -74.56 5.45 21.84
CA GLY A 140 -74.06 6.62 22.58
C GLY A 140 -73.77 7.84 21.69
N SER A 141 -74.83 8.54 21.25
CA SER A 141 -74.77 9.82 20.52
C SER A 141 -74.47 11.02 21.43
N GLY A 142 -73.92 12.06 20.80
CA GLY A 142 -73.98 13.47 21.23
C GLY A 142 -72.65 13.97 21.78
N GLY A 143 -72.05 15.06 21.31
CA GLY A 143 -72.53 16.18 20.51
C GLY A 143 -71.97 17.47 21.10
N GLN A 144 -71.65 18.42 20.21
CA GLN A 144 -71.08 19.77 20.41
C GLN A 144 -69.56 19.87 20.56
#